data_AF-A0A6A3ISV9-F1
#
_entry.id   AF-A0A6A3ISV9-F1
#
_cell.length_a   1.000
_cell.length_b   1.000
_cell.length_c   1.000
_cell.angle_alpha   90.00
_cell.angle_beta   90.00
_cell.angle_gamma   90.00
#
_symmetry.space_group_name_H-M   'P 1'
#
loop_
_entity.id
_entity.type
_entity.pdbx_description
1 polymer ?
#
loop_
_entity_poly.entity_id
_entity_poly.type
_entity_poly.pdbx_seq_one_letter_code
_entity_poly.pdbx_strand_id
1 'polypeptide(L)'
;MGALSSASYVREGYGGVEALMLFDGLSEPDVQDLWSLVGDSAEVRQLVLRPYHVQQAPTLDALVTTLNSLMARREFASLITHISPLELAQRVFYTVSLLHRVLVRDRQRHRSIQNMDENSIARRLLCLQGEHDRLKQDFVFLYEYHQQEVQSVQNEAGSTRCLLETDFARLARGNGGYCGLASARG
;
A
#
# COMPACT_ATOMS: atom_id res chain seq x y z
N MET A 1 40.08 -17.68 -5.07
CA MET A 1 39.48 -16.41 -5.54
C MET A 1 38.37 -16.78 -6.52
N GLY A 2 37.13 -16.43 -6.20
CA GLY A 2 35.94 -16.79 -6.99
C GLY A 2 34.69 -16.68 -6.12
N ALA A 3 34.20 -15.45 -5.98
CA ALA A 3 32.99 -15.12 -5.23
C ALA A 3 31.74 -15.54 -6.02
N LEU A 4 30.86 -16.30 -5.39
CA LEU A 4 29.46 -16.44 -5.80
C LEU A 4 28.61 -15.99 -4.62
N SER A 5 28.29 -14.70 -4.67
CA SER A 5 27.29 -14.00 -3.88
C SER A 5 25.89 -14.52 -4.27
N SER A 6 25.43 -15.59 -3.63
CA SER A 6 24.02 -15.97 -3.65
C SER A 6 23.32 -15.37 -2.43
N ALA A 7 22.22 -14.67 -2.69
CA ALA A 7 21.46 -13.75 -1.83
C ALA A 7 20.82 -14.34 -0.55
N SER A 8 21.46 -15.27 0.14
CA SER A 8 20.99 -15.79 1.42
C SER A 8 21.67 -15.05 2.57
N TYR A 9 20.98 -14.06 3.15
CA TYR A 9 21.45 -13.40 4.36
C TYR A 9 20.98 -14.19 5.58
N VAL A 10 21.87 -14.96 6.19
CA VAL A 10 21.60 -15.68 7.43
C VAL A 10 21.81 -14.70 8.59
N ARG A 11 20.73 -14.35 9.30
CA ARG A 11 20.82 -13.55 10.54
C ARG A 11 20.28 -14.38 11.70
N GLU A 12 21.04 -14.47 12.78
CA GLU A 12 20.52 -15.00 14.05
C GLU A 12 19.33 -14.15 14.50
N GLY A 13 18.16 -14.77 14.60
CA GLY A 13 17.00 -14.17 15.27
C GLY A 13 17.20 -14.19 16.78
N TYR A 14 16.63 -13.21 17.48
CA TYR A 14 16.69 -13.07 18.95
C TYR A 14 15.92 -14.17 19.73
N GLY A 15 15.68 -15.34 19.14
CA GLY A 15 14.94 -16.48 19.72
C GLY A 15 15.78 -17.74 19.94
N GLY A 16 17.11 -17.69 19.74
CA GLY A 16 17.99 -18.86 19.78
C GLY A 16 18.19 -19.52 18.41
N VAL A 17 18.98 -20.60 18.38
CA VAL A 17 19.44 -21.29 17.14
C VAL A 17 18.27 -21.83 16.29
N GLU A 18 17.09 -22.01 16.90
CA GLU A 18 15.85 -22.44 16.20
C GLU A 18 15.23 -21.35 15.32
N ALA A 19 15.65 -20.08 15.47
CA ALA A 19 15.14 -18.94 14.71
C ALA A 19 16.15 -18.43 13.67
N LEU A 20 17.06 -19.29 13.19
CA LEU A 20 17.88 -19.02 12.00
C LEU A 20 16.99 -19.04 10.76
N MET A 21 16.31 -17.92 10.48
CA MET A 21 15.66 -17.72 9.19
C MET A 21 16.72 -17.25 8.18
N LEU A 22 16.93 -18.04 7.13
CA LEU A 22 17.57 -17.56 5.91
C LEU A 22 16.67 -16.45 5.36
N PHE A 23 17.12 -15.20 5.42
CA PHE A 23 16.41 -14.12 4.75
C PHE A 23 16.79 -14.14 3.27
N ASP A 24 15.85 -14.58 2.44
CA ASP A 24 15.91 -14.37 1.00
C ASP A 24 15.50 -12.92 0.75
N GLY A 25 16.49 -12.03 0.67
CA GLY A 25 16.27 -10.62 0.39
C GLY A 25 16.09 -10.38 -1.10
N LEU A 26 15.34 -9.34 -1.48
CA LEU A 26 15.37 -8.89 -2.88
C LEU A 26 16.76 -8.34 -3.20
N SER A 27 17.39 -8.88 -4.24
CA SER A 27 18.65 -8.36 -4.75
C SER A 27 18.44 -7.02 -5.47
N GLU A 28 19.51 -6.23 -5.67
CA GLU A 28 19.41 -4.97 -6.41
C GLU A 28 18.73 -5.10 -7.81
N PRO A 29 19.02 -6.14 -8.64
CA PRO A 29 18.28 -6.32 -9.88
C PRO A 29 16.82 -6.71 -9.66
N ASP A 30 16.47 -7.40 -8.57
CA ASP A 30 15.07 -7.68 -8.23
C ASP A 30 14.31 -6.40 -7.91
N VAL A 31 14.93 -5.49 -7.15
CA VAL A 31 14.35 -4.17 -6.83
C VAL A 31 14.18 -3.33 -8.11
N GLN A 32 15.15 -3.42 -9.03
CA GLN A 32 15.09 -2.72 -10.31
C GLN A 32 13.96 -3.24 -11.22
N ASP A 33 13.78 -4.56 -11.27
CA ASP A 33 12.67 -5.16 -12.03
C ASP A 33 11.33 -4.81 -11.39
N LEU A 34 11.26 -4.76 -10.07
CA LEU A 34 10.06 -4.33 -9.34
C LEU A 34 9.72 -2.86 -9.62
N TRP A 35 10.73 -2.00 -9.73
CA TRP A 35 10.54 -0.62 -10.19
C TRP A 35 9.93 -0.57 -11.59
N SER A 36 10.40 -1.40 -12.53
CA SER A 36 9.84 -1.42 -13.89
C SER A 36 8.36 -1.81 -13.94
N LEU A 37 7.89 -2.59 -12.96
CA LEU A 37 6.49 -3.00 -12.82
C LEU A 37 5.62 -1.96 -12.13
N VAL A 38 6.13 -1.29 -11.08
CA VAL A 38 5.37 -0.37 -10.22
C VAL A 38 5.48 1.09 -10.67
N GLY A 39 6.54 1.47 -11.37
CA GLY A 39 6.75 2.80 -11.95
C GLY A 39 7.52 3.79 -11.06
N ASP A 40 7.28 3.81 -9.74
CA ASP A 40 8.00 4.71 -8.80
C ASP A 40 9.14 4.00 -8.05
N SER A 41 10.38 4.45 -8.29
CA SER A 41 11.59 3.86 -7.71
C SER A 41 11.77 4.23 -6.24
N ALA A 42 11.32 5.43 -5.84
CA ALA A 42 11.53 5.95 -4.49
C ALA A 42 10.61 5.24 -3.49
N GLU A 43 9.36 5.03 -3.85
CA GLU A 43 8.37 4.35 -3.02
C GLU A 43 8.69 2.86 -2.86
N VAL A 44 9.03 2.15 -3.95
CA VAL A 44 9.39 0.72 -3.91
C VAL A 44 10.54 0.47 -2.93
N ARG A 45 11.54 1.35 -2.94
CA ARG A 45 12.70 1.28 -2.04
C ARG A 45 12.32 1.46 -0.56
N GLN A 46 11.26 2.19 -0.26
CA GLN A 46 10.78 2.39 1.12
C GLN A 46 9.85 1.26 1.58
N LEU A 47 9.14 0.62 0.64
CA LEU A 47 8.15 -0.42 0.93
C LEU A 47 8.73 -1.84 1.00
N VAL A 48 9.90 -2.06 0.41
CA VAL A 48 10.58 -3.37 0.41
C VAL A 48 11.57 -3.50 1.55
N LEU A 49 11.47 -4.59 2.31
CA LEU A 49 12.48 -4.98 3.29
C LEU A 49 13.82 -5.26 2.61
N ARG A 50 14.85 -4.52 3.02
CA ARG A 50 16.22 -4.73 2.54
C ARG A 50 17.12 -5.12 3.70
N PRO A 51 18.01 -6.11 3.50
CA PRO A 51 19.07 -6.36 4.47
C PRO A 51 19.88 -5.08 4.66
N TYR A 52 20.14 -4.70 5.91
CA TYR A 52 21.07 -3.62 6.17
C TYR A 52 22.44 -4.02 5.63
N HIS A 53 23.06 -3.13 4.84
CA HIS A 53 24.48 -3.27 4.56
C HIS A 53 25.25 -3.20 5.89
N VAL A 54 26.32 -3.97 6.02
CA VAL A 54 27.10 -4.13 7.27
C VAL A 54 27.53 -2.77 7.86
N GLN A 55 27.66 -1.73 7.03
CA GLN A 55 28.04 -0.36 7.40
C GLN A 55 26.85 0.53 7.85
N GLN A 56 25.61 0.10 7.67
CA GLN A 56 24.37 0.85 7.93
C GLN A 56 23.45 0.19 8.96
N ALA A 57 23.87 -0.92 9.57
CA ALA A 57 23.06 -1.58 10.59
C ALA A 57 22.89 -0.65 11.81
N PRO A 58 21.65 -0.39 12.27
CA PRO A 58 21.44 0.41 13.46
C PRO A 58 22.11 -0.28 14.66
N THR A 59 22.76 0.52 15.51
CA THR A 59 23.26 0.03 16.79
C THR A 59 22.08 -0.41 17.66
N LEU A 60 22.33 -1.35 18.59
CA LEU A 60 21.30 -1.83 19.50
C LEU A 60 20.63 -0.66 20.25
N ASP A 61 21.41 0.31 20.73
CA ASP A 61 20.90 1.51 21.40
C ASP A 61 19.98 2.35 20.51
N ALA A 62 20.34 2.55 19.23
CA ALA A 62 19.51 3.29 18.29
C ALA A 62 18.18 2.57 18.04
N LEU A 63 18.22 1.24 17.94
CA LEU A 63 17.03 0.41 17.76
C LEU A 63 16.12 0.45 19.00
N VAL A 64 16.69 0.27 20.19
CA VAL A 64 15.98 0.35 21.47
C VAL A 64 15.35 1.74 21.64
N THR A 65 16.06 2.80 21.30
CA THR A 65 15.55 4.18 21.37
C THR A 65 14.36 4.37 20.41
N THR A 66 14.45 3.82 19.20
CA THR A 66 13.38 3.91 18.19
C THR A 66 12.15 3.12 18.63
N LEU A 67 12.34 1.89 19.13
CA LEU A 67 11.26 1.05 19.66
C LEU A 67 10.63 1.63 20.93
N ASN A 68 11.39 2.36 21.74
CA ASN A 68 10.89 3.05 22.92
C ASN A 68 10.18 4.38 22.61
N SER A 69 10.22 4.86 21.36
CA SER A 69 9.46 6.05 20.96
C SER A 69 7.95 5.80 21.12
N LEU A 70 7.22 6.83 21.56
CA LEU A 70 5.77 6.73 21.78
C LEU A 70 5.02 6.32 20.51
N MET A 71 5.45 6.84 19.35
CA MET A 71 4.88 6.51 18.05
C MET A 71 5.11 5.04 17.70
N ALA A 72 6.35 4.55 17.77
CA ALA A 72 6.62 3.14 17.47
C ALA A 72 5.84 2.21 18.40
N ARG A 73 5.80 2.50 19.71
CA ARG A 73 5.02 1.70 20.67
C ARG A 73 3.53 1.68 20.34
N ARG A 74 2.95 2.82 19.94
CA ARG A 74 1.53 2.90 19.55
C ARG A 74 1.24 2.07 18.29
N GLU A 75 2.06 2.22 17.26
CA GLU A 75 1.88 1.50 16.01
C GLU A 75 2.08 -0.02 16.20
N PHE A 76 3.13 -0.42 16.93
CA PHE A 76 3.32 -1.83 17.28
C PHE A 76 2.19 -2.38 18.14
N ALA A 77 1.69 -1.62 19.12
CA ALA A 77 0.53 -2.02 19.92
C ALA A 77 -0.70 -2.26 19.05
N SER A 78 -0.96 -1.40 18.07
CA SER A 78 -2.06 -1.55 17.11
C SER A 78 -1.91 -2.81 16.24
N LEU A 79 -0.69 -3.09 15.77
CA LEU A 79 -0.44 -4.28 14.96
C LEU A 79 -0.60 -5.57 15.77
N ILE A 80 -0.03 -5.62 16.98
CA ILE A 80 -0.08 -6.84 17.82
C ILE A 80 -1.46 -7.11 18.40
N THR A 81 -2.35 -6.10 18.49
CA THR A 81 -3.75 -6.33 18.88
C THR A 81 -4.53 -7.10 17.83
N HIS A 82 -4.11 -7.06 16.57
CA HIS A 82 -4.79 -7.71 15.44
C HIS A 82 -4.07 -8.93 14.89
N ILE A 83 -2.73 -8.99 15.02
CA ILE A 83 -1.89 -10.02 14.42
C ILE A 83 -0.87 -10.47 15.46
N SER A 84 -0.77 -11.77 15.72
CA SER A 84 0.27 -12.25 16.66
C SER A 84 1.67 -11.90 16.13
N PRO A 85 2.66 -11.65 17.01
CA PRO A 85 4.02 -11.29 16.56
C PRO A 85 4.63 -12.28 15.58
N LEU A 86 4.33 -13.58 15.76
CA LEU A 86 4.78 -14.65 14.87
C LEU A 86 4.09 -14.58 13.50
N GLU A 87 2.76 -14.40 13.46
CA GLU A 87 2.04 -14.24 12.19
C GLU A 87 2.41 -12.96 11.46
N LEU A 88 2.70 -11.88 12.19
CA LEU A 88 3.18 -10.63 11.62
C LEU A 88 4.53 -10.86 10.95
N ALA A 89 5.47 -11.49 11.64
CA ALA A 89 6.75 -11.89 11.08
C ALA A 89 6.56 -12.77 9.83
N GLN A 90 5.72 -13.80 9.90
CA GLN A 90 5.43 -14.68 8.76
C GLN A 90 4.88 -13.89 7.57
N ARG A 91 3.91 -13.00 7.77
CA ARG A 91 3.33 -12.18 6.69
C ARG A 91 4.37 -11.27 6.06
N VAL A 92 5.13 -10.56 6.89
CA VAL A 92 6.17 -9.63 6.47
C VAL A 92 7.31 -10.33 5.73
N PHE A 93 7.69 -11.54 6.12
CA PHE A 93 8.71 -12.31 5.41
C PHE A 93 8.16 -13.04 4.17
N TYR A 94 6.88 -13.44 4.21
CA TYR A 94 6.21 -14.04 3.06
C TYR A 94 5.99 -13.06 1.92
N THR A 95 5.79 -11.76 2.19
CA THR A 95 5.68 -10.75 1.13
C THR A 95 6.92 -10.73 0.25
N VAL A 96 8.12 -10.78 0.82
CA VAL A 96 9.38 -10.80 0.06
C VAL A 96 9.46 -12.05 -0.82
N SER A 97 9.08 -13.21 -0.29
CA SER A 97 9.02 -14.47 -1.05
C SER A 97 8.01 -14.42 -2.21
N LEU A 98 6.85 -13.79 -1.99
CA LEU A 98 5.84 -13.58 -3.03
C LEU A 98 6.37 -12.66 -4.13
N LEU A 99 7.01 -11.54 -3.76
CA LEU A 99 7.61 -10.62 -4.72
C LEU A 99 8.65 -11.32 -5.58
N HIS A 100 9.51 -12.16 -4.97
CA HIS A 100 10.49 -12.95 -5.72
C HIS A 100 9.82 -13.89 -6.73
N ARG A 101 8.75 -14.60 -6.35
CA ARG A 101 7.98 -15.45 -7.29
C ARG A 101 7.36 -14.65 -8.44
N VAL A 102 6.83 -13.46 -8.15
CA VAL A 102 6.27 -12.57 -9.18
C VAL A 102 7.35 -12.14 -10.15
N LEU A 103 8.52 -11.72 -9.66
CA LEU A 103 9.65 -11.32 -10.51
C LEU A 103 10.19 -12.46 -11.36
N VAL A 104 10.31 -13.67 -10.80
CA VAL A 104 10.73 -14.86 -11.56
C VAL A 104 9.75 -15.14 -12.70
N ARG A 105 8.45 -15.08 -12.41
CA ARG A 105 7.40 -15.29 -13.41
C ARG A 105 7.41 -14.21 -14.49
N ASP A 106 7.61 -12.95 -14.10
CA ASP A 106 7.69 -11.83 -15.03
C ASP A 106 8.91 -11.95 -15.96
N ARG A 107 10.10 -12.25 -15.42
CA ARG A 107 11.30 -12.54 -16.21
C ARG A 107 11.09 -13.71 -17.17
N GLN A 108 10.44 -14.77 -16.72
CA GLN A 108 10.13 -15.92 -17.56
C GLN A 108 9.18 -15.55 -18.71
N ARG A 109 8.17 -14.73 -18.44
CA ARG A 109 7.27 -14.18 -19.46
C ARG A 109 8.06 -13.35 -20.48
N HIS A 110 8.87 -12.40 -20.01
CA HIS A 110 9.69 -11.55 -20.88
C HIS A 110 10.66 -12.35 -21.75
N ARG A 111 11.37 -13.34 -21.18
CA ARG A 111 12.25 -14.23 -21.95
C ARG A 111 11.48 -15.05 -22.98
N SER A 112 10.29 -15.54 -22.63
CA SER A 112 9.47 -16.32 -23.57
C SER A 112 9.02 -15.49 -24.77
N ILE A 113 8.69 -14.21 -24.54
CA ILE A 113 8.33 -13.24 -25.59
C ILE A 113 9.57 -12.87 -26.42
N GLN A 114 10.73 -12.63 -25.79
CA GLN A 114 11.98 -12.28 -26.48
C GLN A 114 12.53 -13.42 -27.36
N ASN A 115 12.36 -14.68 -26.94
CA ASN A 115 12.79 -15.85 -27.70
C ASN A 115 11.91 -16.11 -28.94
N MET A 116 10.78 -15.43 -29.07
CA MET A 116 9.91 -15.53 -30.26
C MET A 116 10.40 -14.59 -31.36
N ASP A 117 10.28 -15.02 -32.61
CA ASP A 117 10.59 -14.20 -33.78
C ASP A 117 9.84 -12.86 -33.72
N GLU A 118 10.52 -11.77 -34.09
CA GLU A 118 9.98 -10.40 -34.01
C GLU A 118 8.74 -10.21 -34.89
N ASN A 119 8.65 -10.97 -35.99
CA ASN A 119 7.50 -10.96 -36.89
C ASN A 119 6.44 -12.01 -36.53
N SER A 120 6.64 -12.79 -35.47
CA SER A 120 5.66 -13.78 -35.06
C SER A 120 4.37 -13.11 -34.58
N ILE A 121 3.24 -13.56 -35.13
CA ILE A 121 1.90 -13.13 -34.73
C ILE A 121 1.67 -13.42 -33.24
N ALA A 122 2.22 -14.52 -32.73
CA ALA A 122 2.14 -14.90 -31.32
C ALA A 122 2.79 -13.88 -30.38
N ARG A 123 3.99 -13.36 -30.72
CA ARG A 123 4.68 -12.34 -29.92
C ARG A 123 3.87 -11.04 -29.88
N ARG A 124 3.38 -10.58 -31.03
CA ARG A 124 2.54 -9.37 -31.12
C ARG A 124 1.24 -9.52 -30.33
N LEU A 125 0.58 -10.68 -30.42
CA LEU A 125 -0.64 -10.97 -29.67
C LEU A 125 -0.39 -10.95 -28.16
N LEU A 126 0.68 -11.59 -27.69
CA LEU A 126 1.04 -11.61 -26.27
C LEU A 126 1.39 -10.22 -25.73
N CYS A 127 2.10 -9.39 -26.52
CA CYS A 127 2.37 -8.00 -26.16
C CYS A 127 1.07 -7.18 -26.05
N LEU A 128 0.21 -7.23 -27.08
CA LEU A 128 -1.07 -6.53 -27.09
C LEU A 128 -2.00 -6.99 -25.96
N GLN A 129 -2.01 -8.29 -25.65
CA GLN A 129 -2.77 -8.81 -24.52
C GLN A 129 -2.24 -8.28 -23.19
N GLY A 130 -0.92 -8.19 -23.03
CA GLY A 130 -0.31 -7.59 -21.84
C GLY A 130 -0.65 -6.11 -21.67
N GLU A 131 -0.66 -5.34 -22.77
CA GLU A 131 -1.08 -3.93 -22.76
C GLU A 131 -2.57 -3.79 -22.43
N HIS A 132 -3.41 -4.65 -23.00
CA HIS A 132 -4.84 -4.68 -22.71
C HIS A 132 -5.12 -5.00 -21.23
N ASP A 133 -4.43 -5.99 -20.67
CA ASP A 133 -4.60 -6.36 -19.26
C ASP A 133 -4.16 -5.23 -18.33
N ARG A 134 -3.08 -4.51 -18.67
CA ARG A 134 -2.63 -3.32 -17.93
C ARG A 134 -3.66 -2.19 -18.00
N LEU A 135 -4.13 -1.86 -19.20
CA LEU A 135 -5.16 -0.83 -19.38
C LEU A 135 -6.44 -1.16 -18.62
N LYS A 136 -6.83 -2.43 -18.58
CA LYS A 136 -8.00 -2.89 -17.84
C LYS A 136 -7.83 -2.68 -16.33
N GLN A 137 -6.65 -2.94 -15.78
CA GLN A 137 -6.36 -2.70 -14.37
C GLN A 137 -6.41 -1.20 -14.03
N ASP A 138 -5.75 -0.37 -14.84
CA ASP A 138 -5.74 1.08 -14.66
C ASP A 138 -7.16 1.66 -14.74
N PHE A 139 -7.96 1.16 -15.69
CA PHE A 139 -9.35 1.58 -15.84
C PHE A 139 -10.20 1.24 -14.60
N VAL A 140 -10.06 0.04 -14.03
CA VAL A 140 -10.79 -0.34 -12.81
C VAL A 140 -10.42 0.58 -11.65
N PHE A 141 -9.12 0.84 -11.45
CA PHE A 141 -8.66 1.74 -10.41
C PHE A 141 -9.21 3.16 -10.58
N LEU A 142 -9.14 3.70 -11.80
CA LEU A 142 -9.62 5.05 -12.11
C LEU A 142 -11.14 5.17 -11.94
N TYR A 143 -11.88 4.12 -12.32
CA TYR A 143 -13.32 4.03 -12.13
C TYR A 143 -13.69 4.02 -10.65
N GLU A 144 -13.03 3.20 -9.83
CA GLU A 144 -13.26 3.15 -8.38
C GLU A 144 -12.93 4.49 -7.72
N TYR A 145 -11.84 5.14 -8.10
CA TYR A 145 -11.48 6.47 -7.62
C TYR A 145 -12.57 7.50 -7.92
N HIS A 146 -12.99 7.61 -9.18
CA HIS A 146 -14.04 8.56 -9.57
C HIS A 146 -15.38 8.27 -8.90
N GLN A 147 -15.72 6.98 -8.72
CA GLN A 147 -16.93 6.60 -8.01
C GLN A 147 -16.89 7.06 -6.54
N GLN A 148 -15.74 6.91 -5.87
CA GLN A 148 -15.55 7.41 -4.50
C GLN A 148 -15.62 8.93 -4.42
N GLU A 149 -15.01 9.64 -5.38
CA GLU A 149 -15.04 11.10 -5.45
C GLU A 149 -16.46 11.63 -5.63
N VAL A 150 -17.23 11.05 -6.56
CA VAL A 150 -18.65 11.40 -6.77
C VAL A 150 -19.47 11.14 -5.51
N GLN A 151 -19.25 10.01 -4.84
CA GLN A 151 -19.96 9.70 -3.60
C GLN A 151 -19.61 10.68 -2.48
N SER A 152 -18.35 11.10 -2.38
CA SER A 152 -17.90 12.11 -1.42
C SER A 152 -18.59 13.44 -1.65
N VAL A 153 -18.59 13.94 -2.90
CA VAL A 153 -19.24 15.21 -3.26
C VAL A 153 -20.74 15.15 -3.03
N GLN A 154 -21.39 14.03 -3.35
CA GLN A 154 -22.83 13.84 -3.07
C GLN A 154 -23.14 13.84 -1.58
N ASN A 155 -22.30 13.22 -0.76
CA ASN A 155 -22.47 13.20 0.69
C ASN A 155 -22.29 14.60 1.30
N GLU A 156 -21.34 15.39 0.80
CA GLU A 156 -21.14 16.78 1.22
C GLU A 156 -22.30 17.68 0.80
N ALA A 157 -22.77 17.55 -0.45
CA ALA A 157 -23.96 18.26 -0.94
C ALA A 157 -25.23 17.88 -0.16
N GLY A 158 -25.39 16.60 0.19
CA GLY A 158 -26.49 16.12 1.04
C GLY A 158 -26.41 16.70 2.45
N SER A 159 -25.21 16.77 3.03
CA SER A 159 -24.97 17.31 4.38
C SER A 159 -25.26 18.81 4.44
N THR A 160 -24.77 19.58 3.47
CA THR A 160 -25.03 21.03 3.36
C THR A 160 -26.52 21.32 3.14
N ARG A 161 -27.18 20.53 2.28
CA ARG A 161 -28.63 20.65 2.07
C ARG A 161 -29.42 20.35 3.34
N CYS A 162 -29.08 19.30 4.08
CA CYS A 162 -29.73 18.96 5.35
C CYS A 162 -29.57 20.09 6.38
N LEU A 163 -28.36 20.67 6.51
CA LEU A 163 -28.11 21.81 7.38
C LEU A 163 -29.00 23.00 7.02
N LEU A 164 -29.07 23.37 5.74
CA LEU A 164 -29.93 24.44 5.27
C LEU A 164 -31.41 24.17 5.56
N GLU A 165 -31.91 22.96 5.28
CA GLU A 165 -33.30 22.58 5.59
C GLU A 165 -33.59 22.68 7.10
N THR A 166 -32.65 22.30 7.96
CA THR A 166 -32.80 22.47 9.42
C THR A 166 -32.80 23.93 9.87
N ASP A 167 -31.96 24.77 9.27
CA ASP A 167 -31.91 26.20 9.58
C ASP A 167 -33.17 26.93 9.11
N PHE A 168 -33.66 26.62 7.89
CA PHE A 168 -34.94 27.14 7.41
C PHE A 168 -36.12 26.70 8.30
N ALA A 169 -36.15 25.44 8.73
CA ALA A 169 -37.18 24.94 9.64
C ALA A 169 -37.14 25.64 11.02
N ARG A 170 -35.94 25.97 11.52
CA ARG A 170 -35.77 26.76 12.75
C ARG A 170 -36.27 28.20 12.59
N LEU A 171 -35.90 28.86 11.49
CA LEU A 171 -36.35 30.23 11.19
C LEU A 171 -37.87 30.32 11.03
N ALA A 172 -38.49 29.33 10.37
CA ALA A 172 -39.94 29.27 10.20
C ALA A 172 -40.69 29.11 11.55
N ARG A 173 -40.12 28.37 12.51
CA ARG A 173 -40.67 28.25 13.87
C ARG A 173 -40.46 29.51 14.71
N GLY A 174 -39.35 30.21 14.53
CA GLY A 174 -39.04 31.46 15.24
C GLY A 174 -39.95 32.64 14.85
N ASN A 175 -40.40 32.70 13.59
CA ASN A 175 -41.26 33.77 13.10
C ASN A 175 -42.77 33.58 13.38
N GLY A 176 -43.19 32.45 13.95
CA GLY A 176 -44.59 32.22 14.35
C GLY A 176 -45.00 32.85 15.68
N GLY A 177 -44.08 33.50 16.41
CA GLY A 177 -44.31 34.03 17.76
C GLY A 177 -44.78 35.48 17.86
N TYR A 178 -44.87 36.22 16.75
CA TYR A 178 -45.22 37.65 16.74
C TYR A 178 -46.41 37.96 15.82
N CYS A 179 -47.52 37.22 15.95
CA CYS A 179 -48.82 37.65 15.45
C CYS A 179 -49.89 37.40 16.51
N GLY A 180 -50.02 38.32 17.45
CA GLY A 180 -51.15 38.30 18.37
C GLY A 180 -50.93 39.20 19.56
N LEU A 181 -50.87 40.52 19.36
CA LEU A 181 -51.21 41.54 20.38
C LEU A 181 -51.26 42.92 19.70
N ALA A 182 -52.34 43.17 18.94
CA ALA A 182 -52.74 44.53 18.57
C ALA A 182 -54.23 44.56 18.17
N SER A 183 -55.13 44.41 19.15
CA SER A 183 -56.45 45.05 19.08
C SER A 183 -57.06 45.14 20.48
N ALA A 184 -56.75 46.24 21.18
CA ALA A 184 -57.53 46.75 22.29
C ALA A 184 -57.09 48.19 22.59
N ARG A 185 -57.76 49.17 21.96
CA ARG A 185 -57.98 50.52 22.52
C ARG A 185 -58.88 51.35 21.59
N GLY A 186 -60.02 51.79 22.11
CA GLY A 186 -60.88 52.83 21.52
C GLY A 186 -62.23 52.31 21.07
#